data_AF-A0A7Y8E9E7-F1
#
_entry.id   AF-A0A7Y8E9E7-F1
#
_cell.length_a   1.000
_cell.length_b   1.000
_cell.length_c   1.000
_cell.angle_alpha   90.00
_cell.angle_beta   90.00
_cell.angle_gamma   90.00
#
_symmetry.space_group_name_H-M   'P 1'
#
loop_
_entity.id
_entity.type
_entity.pdbx_description
1 polymer ?
#
loop_
_entity_poly.entity_id
_entity_poly.type
_entity_poly.pdbx_seq_one_letter_code
_entity_poly.pdbx_strand_id
1 'polypeptide(L)'
;MHIKLMRTIRLIALASTTLLFFGCVGYEPEIWTIHGPVTIDASKTDLIYYYEDANFINGERIVGTLRREPTSGFWMQGEPVISFGPWNRKFMKALISETTQSIELSYEGKPVLLKCSPVLNESNTETDRDCIVTISEQHLASAKFIFQKLSTAK
;
A
#
# COMPACT_ATOMS: atom_id res chain seq x y z
N MET A 1 -29.45 -80.88 15.19
CA MET A 1 -28.12 -81.52 15.33
C MET A 1 -27.15 -80.83 14.36
N HIS A 2 -25.92 -80.55 14.81
CA HIS A 2 -24.80 -79.81 14.15
C HIS A 2 -24.99 -78.28 14.03
N ILE A 3 -24.45 -77.43 14.93
CA ILE A 3 -23.05 -77.09 15.29
C ILE A 3 -22.29 -76.33 14.19
N LYS A 4 -22.07 -75.04 14.47
CA LYS A 4 -20.93 -74.17 14.13
C LYS A 4 -20.15 -74.46 12.84
N LEU A 5 -20.12 -73.48 11.95
CA LEU A 5 -18.84 -73.05 11.37
C LEU A 5 -18.69 -71.53 11.49
N MET A 6 -18.05 -71.16 12.60
CA MET A 6 -17.45 -69.86 12.87
C MET A 6 -16.52 -69.43 11.73
N ARG A 7 -16.42 -68.10 11.60
CA ARG A 7 -15.17 -67.36 11.29
C ARG A 7 -14.47 -67.70 9.98
N THR A 8 -14.82 -66.95 8.93
CA THR A 8 -13.94 -66.31 7.93
C THR A 8 -14.93 -65.91 6.83
N ILE A 9 -15.14 -64.64 6.47
CA ILE A 9 -14.17 -63.66 6.00
C ILE A 9 -14.77 -62.29 6.38
N ARG A 10 -14.24 -61.67 7.44
CA ARG A 10 -14.19 -60.21 7.52
C ARG A 10 -13.26 -59.72 6.42
N LEU A 11 -13.44 -58.48 5.98
CA LEU A 11 -12.56 -57.66 5.13
C LEU A 11 -13.05 -57.47 3.69
N ILE A 12 -14.11 -56.69 3.51
CA ILE A 12 -14.12 -55.63 2.50
C ILE A 12 -14.83 -54.40 3.10
N ALA A 13 -14.21 -53.80 4.12
CA ALA A 13 -14.40 -52.39 4.43
C ALA A 13 -13.20 -51.68 3.80
N LEU A 14 -13.24 -51.51 2.48
CA LEU A 14 -12.20 -50.79 1.76
C LEU A 14 -12.47 -49.29 1.96
N ALA A 15 -11.47 -48.63 2.50
CA ALA A 15 -11.44 -47.26 2.96
C ALA A 15 -11.89 -46.24 1.90
N SER A 16 -12.95 -45.49 2.21
CA SER A 16 -13.24 -44.20 1.58
C SER A 16 -12.74 -43.09 2.50
N THR A 17 -11.41 -42.99 2.65
CA THR A 17 -10.75 -41.86 3.31
C THR A 17 -9.98 -41.14 2.23
N THR A 18 -10.53 -40.07 1.67
CA THR A 18 -9.76 -38.91 1.18
C THR A 18 -10.67 -37.84 0.58
N LEU A 19 -10.26 -36.59 0.80
CA LEU A 19 -10.58 -35.35 0.05
C LEU A 19 -11.81 -34.54 0.50
N LEU A 20 -11.65 -33.83 1.63
CA LEU A 20 -12.17 -32.46 1.78
C LEU A 20 -11.18 -31.61 2.61
N PHE A 21 -9.99 -31.35 2.05
CA PHE A 21 -9.10 -30.27 2.48
C PHE A 21 -8.55 -29.55 1.24
N PHE A 22 -9.45 -28.97 0.46
CA PHE A 22 -9.13 -28.00 -0.60
C PHE A 22 -10.35 -27.07 -0.71
N GLY A 23 -10.31 -25.80 -0.37
CA GLY A 23 -9.31 -25.02 0.32
C GLY A 23 -10.02 -23.79 0.88
N CYS A 24 -9.80 -23.47 2.15
CA CYS A 24 -9.66 -22.05 2.44
C CYS A 24 -8.34 -21.69 1.75
N VAL A 25 -8.41 -21.09 0.56
CA VAL A 25 -7.31 -20.21 0.14
C VAL A 25 -7.35 -19.09 1.17
N GLY A 26 -6.70 -19.34 2.31
CA GLY A 26 -6.42 -18.31 3.28
C GLY A 26 -5.64 -17.28 2.51
N TYR A 27 -6.20 -16.08 2.39
CA TYR A 27 -5.41 -14.92 2.08
C TYR A 27 -4.26 -14.92 3.10
N GLU A 28 -3.07 -15.36 2.68
CA GLU A 28 -1.87 -15.17 3.47
C GLU A 28 -1.61 -13.67 3.43
N PRO A 29 -1.78 -12.94 4.54
CA PRO A 29 -1.42 -11.55 4.55
C PRO A 29 0.07 -11.46 4.23
N GLU A 30 0.41 -10.69 3.20
CA GLU A 30 1.79 -10.43 2.81
C GLU A 30 2.60 -10.05 4.06
N ILE A 31 3.64 -10.84 4.36
CA ILE A 31 4.34 -10.84 5.66
C ILE A 31 5.58 -9.95 5.71
N TRP A 32 5.83 -9.15 4.67
CA TRP A 32 7.00 -8.27 4.63
C TRP A 32 6.87 -7.16 5.69
N THR A 33 8.02 -6.82 6.29
CA THR A 33 8.08 -6.21 7.62
C THR A 33 8.37 -4.71 7.65
N ILE A 34 9.02 -4.15 6.61
CA ILE A 34 9.26 -2.72 6.29
C ILE A 34 10.16 -2.69 5.03
N HIS A 35 9.82 -1.90 4.02
CA HIS A 35 10.68 -1.66 2.84
C HIS A 35 11.52 -0.37 2.98
N GLY A 36 11.06 0.61 3.76
CA GLY A 36 11.77 1.87 3.97
C GLY A 36 11.54 2.89 2.86
N PRO A 37 12.22 4.05 2.86
CA PRO A 37 11.98 5.08 1.86
C PRO A 37 12.45 4.65 0.47
N VAL A 38 11.62 4.89 -0.56
CA VAL A 38 11.96 4.67 -1.96
C VAL A 38 11.97 5.97 -2.76
N THR A 39 12.66 5.98 -3.90
CA THR A 39 12.56 7.05 -4.88
C THR A 39 11.60 6.64 -6.00
N ILE A 40 10.60 7.47 -6.24
CA ILE A 40 9.57 7.30 -7.26
C ILE A 40 9.83 8.35 -8.34
N ASP A 41 10.28 7.90 -9.51
CA ASP A 41 10.38 8.76 -10.69
C ASP A 41 8.98 9.00 -11.27
N ALA A 42 8.32 10.03 -10.78
CA ALA A 42 7.04 10.48 -11.26
C ALA A 42 7.19 11.66 -12.26
N SER A 43 8.20 11.60 -13.12
CA SER A 43 8.34 12.60 -14.18
C SER A 43 7.30 12.45 -15.29
N LYS A 44 6.77 11.25 -15.54
CA LYS A 44 5.71 11.04 -16.55
C LYS A 44 4.34 11.31 -15.97
N THR A 45 3.53 12.09 -16.66
CA THR A 45 2.26 12.65 -16.16
C THR A 45 1.04 11.77 -16.45
N ASP A 46 1.18 10.78 -17.32
CA ASP A 46 0.16 9.82 -17.75
C ASP A 46 0.13 8.52 -16.92
N LEU A 47 1.10 8.33 -16.03
CA LEU A 47 1.25 7.11 -15.22
C LEU A 47 0.83 7.31 -13.77
N ILE A 48 0.22 6.27 -13.21
CA ILE A 48 0.02 6.13 -11.77
C ILE A 48 1.31 5.53 -11.19
N TYR A 49 1.88 6.23 -10.22
CA TYR A 49 3.02 5.73 -9.46
C TYR A 49 2.57 5.37 -8.06
N TYR A 50 2.92 4.16 -7.65
CA TYR A 50 2.37 3.54 -6.46
C TYR A 50 3.46 2.95 -5.60
N TYR A 51 3.41 3.24 -4.31
CA TYR A 51 4.30 2.66 -3.32
C TYR A 51 3.53 2.28 -2.07
N GLU A 52 3.87 1.12 -1.53
CA GLU A 52 3.36 0.61 -0.27
C GLU A 52 4.52 0.29 0.66
N ASP A 53 4.34 0.67 1.92
CA ASP A 53 5.19 0.21 3.01
C ASP A 53 4.28 -0.32 4.14
N ALA A 54 4.78 -1.17 5.02
CA ALA A 54 4.02 -1.77 6.09
C ALA A 54 4.75 -1.52 7.37
N ASN A 55 4.05 -0.96 8.36
CA ASN A 55 4.61 -0.63 9.65
C ASN A 55 3.70 -1.12 10.76
N PHE A 56 4.27 -1.29 11.95
CA PHE A 56 3.50 -1.59 13.15
C PHE A 56 3.08 -0.28 13.82
N ILE A 57 1.77 -0.06 13.87
CA ILE A 57 1.16 1.10 14.48
C ILE A 57 0.41 0.64 15.72
N ASN A 58 0.86 1.05 16.92
CA ASN A 58 0.30 0.58 18.19
C ASN A 58 0.18 -0.96 18.31
N GLY A 59 1.14 -1.70 17.72
CA GLY A 59 1.15 -3.17 17.71
C GLY A 59 0.31 -3.82 16.61
N GLU A 60 -0.41 -3.05 15.80
CA GLU A 60 -1.17 -3.52 14.64
C GLU A 60 -0.36 -3.32 13.35
N ARG A 61 -0.26 -4.33 12.48
CA ARG A 61 0.38 -4.16 11.17
C ARG A 61 -0.55 -3.37 10.25
N ILE A 62 -0.10 -2.20 9.81
CA ILE A 62 -0.82 -1.35 8.85
C ILE A 62 0.03 -1.18 7.61
N VAL A 63 -0.55 -1.47 6.44
CA VAL A 63 0.06 -1.13 5.14
C VAL A 63 -0.29 0.31 4.83
N GLY A 64 0.72 1.14 4.69
CA GLY A 64 0.68 2.51 4.21
C GLY A 64 0.82 2.59 2.71
N THR A 65 0.17 3.59 2.14
CA THR A 65 0.23 3.89 0.71
C THR A 65 0.71 5.31 0.49
N LEU A 66 1.58 5.46 -0.51
CA LEU A 66 1.89 6.72 -1.17
C LEU A 66 1.70 6.54 -2.68
N ARG A 67 0.85 7.38 -3.28
CA ARG A 67 0.51 7.30 -4.69
C ARG A 67 0.51 8.68 -5.30
N ARG A 68 1.12 8.84 -6.47
CA ARG A 68 0.84 9.99 -7.33
C ARG A 68 -0.34 9.66 -8.22
N GLU A 69 -1.34 10.54 -8.24
CA GLU A 69 -2.44 10.46 -9.18
C GLU A 69 -2.04 11.00 -10.57
N PRO A 70 -2.58 10.41 -11.64
CA PRO A 70 -2.35 10.91 -12.98
C PRO A 70 -3.07 12.26 -13.11
N THR A 71 -2.47 13.21 -13.81
CA THR A 71 -3.16 14.47 -14.12
C THR A 71 -4.19 14.20 -15.22
N SER A 72 -5.47 13.99 -14.87
CA SER A 72 -6.52 13.66 -15.83
C SER A 72 -7.17 14.91 -16.47
N GLY A 73 -7.26 14.95 -17.81
CA GLY A 73 -8.01 15.97 -18.56
C GLY A 73 -7.41 16.25 -19.95
N PHE A 74 -8.17 16.88 -20.86
CA PHE A 74 -7.73 17.26 -22.22
C PHE A 74 -6.52 18.25 -22.22
N TRP A 75 -6.25 18.83 -21.05
CA TRP A 75 -5.11 19.69 -20.77
C TRP A 75 -4.48 19.17 -19.47
N MET A 76 -3.36 18.47 -19.56
CA MET A 76 -2.62 17.89 -18.42
C MET A 76 -1.95 18.97 -17.54
N GLN A 77 -2.65 20.06 -17.25
CA GLN A 77 -2.12 21.31 -16.67
C GLN A 77 -2.45 21.47 -15.17
N GLY A 78 -3.09 20.47 -14.56
CA GLY A 78 -3.43 20.50 -13.13
C GLY A 78 -2.21 20.25 -12.24
N GLU A 79 -2.23 20.84 -11.04
CA GLU A 79 -1.27 20.52 -9.99
C GLU A 79 -1.35 19.01 -9.64
N PRO A 80 -0.22 18.30 -9.48
CA PRO A 80 -0.28 16.89 -9.15
C PRO A 80 -0.87 16.63 -7.76
N VAL A 81 -1.60 15.53 -7.65
CA VAL A 81 -2.26 15.08 -6.42
C VAL A 81 -1.52 13.87 -5.86
N ILE A 82 -1.32 13.85 -4.55
CA ILE A 82 -0.82 12.70 -3.80
C ILE A 82 -1.99 12.05 -3.08
N SER A 83 -2.18 10.76 -3.32
CA SER A 83 -3.05 9.89 -2.55
C SER A 83 -2.24 9.17 -1.46
N PHE A 84 -2.75 9.15 -0.23
CA PHE A 84 -2.03 8.61 0.92
C PHE A 84 -2.94 7.96 1.97
N GLY A 85 -2.33 7.21 2.88
CA GLY A 85 -2.98 6.62 4.06
C GLY A 85 -2.93 5.10 4.11
N PRO A 86 -3.69 4.48 5.04
CA PRO A 86 -3.79 3.03 5.13
C PRO A 86 -4.38 2.40 3.85
N TRP A 87 -3.87 1.23 3.49
CA TRP A 87 -4.33 0.44 2.35
C TRP A 87 -5.75 -0.11 2.61
N ASN A 88 -6.77 0.54 2.05
CA ASN A 88 -8.12 -0.03 1.97
C ASN A 88 -9.00 0.48 0.82
N ARG A 89 -8.42 1.14 -0.20
CA ARG A 89 -9.11 1.83 -1.32
C ARG A 89 -9.80 3.15 -0.96
N LYS A 90 -9.87 3.58 0.31
CA LYS A 90 -10.27 4.95 0.69
C LYS A 90 -9.05 5.84 0.93
N PHE A 91 -8.28 6.08 -0.12
CA PHE A 91 -7.15 6.98 -0.01
C PHE A 91 -7.60 8.41 0.26
N MET A 92 -6.91 9.05 1.17
CA MET A 92 -6.94 10.49 1.33
C MET A 92 -6.17 11.13 0.17
N LYS A 93 -6.55 12.35 -0.23
CA LYS A 93 -5.94 13.05 -1.36
C LYS A 93 -5.56 14.46 -0.95
N ALA A 94 -4.40 14.92 -1.38
CA ALA A 94 -3.93 16.29 -1.18
C ALA A 94 -3.22 16.80 -2.43
N LEU A 95 -3.34 18.09 -2.73
CA LEU A 95 -2.52 18.74 -3.74
C LEU A 95 -1.09 18.88 -3.22
N ILE A 96 -0.09 18.81 -4.10
CA ILE A 96 1.32 18.94 -3.68
C ILE A 96 1.60 20.24 -2.91
N SER A 97 1.04 21.36 -3.33
CA SER A 97 1.19 22.68 -2.71
C SER A 97 0.79 22.67 -1.23
N GLU A 98 -0.27 21.94 -0.91
CA GLU A 98 -0.83 21.80 0.43
C GLU A 98 0.07 20.96 1.35
N THR A 99 0.78 19.96 0.80
CA THR A 99 1.58 19.01 1.59
C THR A 99 2.80 19.63 2.28
N THR A 100 3.26 20.81 1.86
CA THR A 100 4.42 21.49 2.47
C THR A 100 4.14 21.89 3.92
N GLN A 101 2.90 22.33 4.19
CA GLN A 101 2.47 22.74 5.52
C GLN A 101 2.01 21.56 6.39
N SER A 102 2.08 20.35 5.86
CA SER A 102 1.45 19.16 6.40
C SER A 102 -0.08 19.18 6.27
N ILE A 103 -0.66 18.07 5.83
CA ILE A 103 -2.11 17.87 5.76
C ILE A 103 -2.49 16.72 6.68
N GLU A 104 -3.42 16.99 7.59
CA GLU A 104 -3.96 16.02 8.52
C GLU A 104 -5.39 15.68 8.13
N LEU A 105 -5.67 14.39 8.00
CA LEU A 105 -6.98 13.84 7.71
C LEU A 105 -7.26 12.66 8.64
N SER A 106 -8.53 12.34 8.88
CA SER A 106 -8.91 11.27 9.82
C SER A 106 -9.20 9.96 9.09
N TYR A 107 -8.59 8.88 9.56
CA TYR A 107 -8.90 7.50 9.16
C TYR A 107 -9.32 6.71 10.40
N GLU A 108 -10.59 6.25 10.44
CA GLU A 108 -11.13 5.48 11.57
C GLU A 108 -10.91 6.18 12.94
N GLY A 109 -10.98 7.52 12.97
CA GLY A 109 -10.74 8.32 14.17
C GLY A 109 -9.26 8.50 14.54
N LYS A 110 -8.32 7.90 13.79
CA LYS A 110 -6.87 8.10 13.93
C LYS A 110 -6.44 9.25 12.99
N PRO A 111 -5.62 10.22 13.46
CA PRO A 111 -5.08 11.26 12.59
C PRO A 111 -4.02 10.63 11.67
N VAL A 112 -4.13 10.91 10.37
CA VAL A 112 -3.17 10.54 9.33
C VAL A 112 -2.64 11.80 8.70
N LEU A 113 -1.32 11.94 8.71
CA LEU A 113 -0.64 13.17 8.33
C LEU A 113 0.27 12.91 7.14
N LEU A 114 0.12 13.71 6.09
CA LEU A 114 1.04 13.75 4.95
C LEU A 114 1.83 15.06 5.01
N LYS A 115 3.15 14.94 5.06
CA LYS A 115 4.07 16.07 4.95
C LYS A 115 5.08 15.80 3.84
N CYS A 116 5.21 16.75 2.90
CA CYS A 116 6.24 16.68 1.87
C CYS A 116 7.17 17.89 1.95
N SER A 117 8.46 17.64 2.04
CA SER A 117 9.49 18.67 2.03
C SER A 117 10.07 18.84 0.63
N PRO A 118 10.25 20.08 0.13
CA PRO A 118 10.94 20.29 -1.14
C PRO A 118 12.41 19.87 -1.04
N VAL A 119 12.92 19.22 -2.07
CA VAL A 119 14.33 18.88 -2.24
C VAL A 119 14.92 19.89 -3.20
N LEU A 120 15.85 20.71 -2.70
CA LEU A 120 16.48 21.78 -3.47
C LEU A 120 17.82 21.32 -4.03
N ASN A 121 18.14 21.75 -5.25
CA ASN A 121 19.50 21.64 -5.79
C ASN A 121 20.41 22.76 -5.27
N GLU A 122 21.67 22.79 -5.73
CA GLU A 122 22.66 23.81 -5.38
C GLU A 122 22.24 25.25 -5.75
N SER A 123 21.33 25.40 -6.72
CA SER A 123 20.78 26.70 -7.15
C SER A 123 19.46 27.06 -6.43
N ASN A 124 19.16 26.43 -5.29
CA ASN A 124 17.91 26.61 -4.52
C ASN A 124 16.62 26.40 -5.34
N THR A 125 16.71 25.58 -6.39
CA THR A 125 15.58 25.22 -7.24
C THR A 125 15.03 23.87 -6.77
N GLU A 126 13.72 23.78 -6.59
CA GLU A 126 13.05 22.53 -6.27
C GLU A 126 13.25 21.50 -7.40
N THR A 127 13.66 20.30 -7.02
CA THR A 127 13.92 19.18 -7.93
C THR A 127 12.98 18.03 -7.64
N ASP A 128 12.85 17.66 -6.36
CA ASP A 128 12.04 16.54 -5.90
C ASP A 128 11.26 16.93 -4.63
N ARG A 129 10.44 16.02 -4.11
CA ARG A 129 9.83 16.14 -2.77
C ARG A 129 9.96 14.87 -1.96
N ASP A 130 10.39 15.02 -0.71
CA ASP A 130 10.42 13.93 0.27
C ASP A 130 9.12 13.92 1.07
N CYS A 131 8.27 12.92 0.82
CA CYS A 131 6.96 12.77 1.43
C CYS A 131 6.97 11.69 2.51
N ILE A 132 6.39 12.01 3.66
CA ILE A 132 6.23 11.10 4.80
C ILE A 132 4.77 11.08 5.19
N VAL A 133 4.24 9.87 5.37
CA VAL A 133 2.92 9.60 5.94
C VAL A 133 3.12 9.09 7.35
N THR A 134 2.41 9.68 8.30
CA THR A 134 2.31 9.16 9.67
C THR A 134 0.85 8.89 10.02
N ILE A 135 0.63 7.98 10.95
CA ILE A 135 -0.68 7.72 11.57
C ILE A 135 -0.49 7.70 13.08
N SER A 136 -1.27 8.49 13.80
CA SER A 136 -1.09 8.66 15.25
C SER A 136 0.37 8.94 15.63
N GLU A 137 1.01 9.84 14.89
CA GLU A 137 2.43 10.25 15.05
C GLU A 137 3.48 9.15 14.76
N GLN A 138 3.07 7.94 14.38
CA GLN A 138 3.97 6.85 14.03
C GLN A 138 4.18 6.77 12.51
N HIS A 139 5.41 6.50 12.08
CA HIS A 139 5.75 6.40 10.65
C HIS A 139 4.96 5.27 9.99
N LEU A 140 4.30 5.59 8.88
CA LEU A 140 3.52 4.63 8.10
C LEU A 140 4.21 4.28 6.78
N ALA A 141 4.57 5.29 5.98
CA ALA A 141 5.29 5.13 4.71
C ALA A 141 6.04 6.41 4.34
N SER A 142 7.12 6.29 3.56
CA SER A 142 7.84 7.45 3.02
C SER A 142 8.35 7.20 1.60
N ALA A 143 8.36 8.26 0.78
CA ALA A 143 8.88 8.20 -0.58
C ALA A 143 9.37 9.58 -1.04
N LYS A 144 10.44 9.57 -1.83
CA LYS A 144 10.90 10.73 -2.61
C LYS A 144 10.21 10.71 -3.97
N PHE A 145 9.43 11.73 -4.29
CA PHE A 145 8.84 11.90 -5.61
C PHE A 145 9.67 12.86 -6.46
N ILE A 146 10.18 12.38 -7.59
CA ILE A 146 10.78 13.22 -8.63
C ILE A 146 9.63 13.69 -9.52
N PHE A 147 9.41 15.00 -9.63
CA PHE A 147 8.40 15.57 -10.51
C PHE A 147 9.07 16.17 -11.76
N GLN A 148 8.36 16.16 -12.89
CA GLN A 148 8.87 16.83 -14.08
C GLN A 148 9.01 18.32 -13.79
N LYS A 149 10.21 18.86 -14.00
CA LYS A 149 10.42 20.30 -14.01
C LYS A 149 9.49 20.89 -15.07
N LEU A 150 8.57 21.78 -14.67
CA LEU A 150 7.85 22.62 -15.62
C LEU A 150 8.91 23.36 -16.42
N SER A 151 9.21 22.91 -17.64
CA SER A 151 10.05 23.70 -18.54
C SER A 151 9.26 24.98 -18.77
N THR A 152 9.79 26.10 -18.29
CA THR A 152 9.36 27.41 -18.78
C THR A 152 9.48 27.35 -20.30
N ALA A 153 8.34 27.23 -20.97
CA ALA A 153 8.26 27.33 -22.41
C ALA A 153 8.86 28.69 -22.78
N LYS A 154 9.87 28.64 -23.64
CA LYS A 154 10.62 29.78 -24.12
C LYS A 154 9.77 30.64 -25.07
#